data_AF-A0A497KE26-F1
#
_entry.id   AF-A0A497KE26-F1
#
_cell.length_a   1.000
_cell.length_b   1.000
_cell.length_c   1.000
_cell.angle_alpha   90.00
_cell.angle_beta   90.00
_cell.angle_gamma   90.00
#
_symmetry.space_group_name_H-M   'P 1'
#
loop_
_entity.id
_entity.type
_entity.pdbx_description
1 polymer ?
#
loop_
_entity_poly.entity_id
_entity_poly.type
_entity_poly.pdbx_seq_one_letter_code
_entity_poly.pdbx_strand_id
1 'polypeptide(L)'
;MIRFYTLPPSDVDWPYILINANNPALGYIHRHRKAIKSVIVDSGIEIFRNPQVKDYPKGHIYRIVKLHNYLRRILPDAEVYATVPDYCDDYHPGNLWLSTEVTNIERTFQNVVKYTEKFDYVNWLIPVQGWNKQPKSIERCIKLYQGSGILSEFDYFAIGMLCVEPEIMIIYATCWLARKLLPDKKLHVFGLKLRALRLVKGFIDSFDSTAWTRPVNSKLGNWSCKNSEERKRFFKAWISRLDEILSQKTLLEAVQK
;
A
#
# COMPACT_ATOMS: atom_id res chain seq x y z
N MET A 1 -14.17 1.04 -9.73
CA MET A 1 -13.03 1.77 -10.33
C MET A 1 -11.85 1.67 -9.37
N ILE A 2 -10.67 1.30 -9.85
CA ILE A 2 -9.48 1.11 -9.01
C ILE A 2 -8.91 2.46 -8.61
N ARG A 3 -8.59 2.64 -7.31
CA ARG A 3 -7.98 3.86 -6.80
C ARG A 3 -6.45 3.78 -6.85
N PHE A 4 -5.81 4.76 -7.47
CA PHE A 4 -4.35 4.88 -7.49
C PHE A 4 -3.87 5.92 -6.48
N TYR A 5 -3.29 5.45 -5.37
CA TYR A 5 -2.75 6.27 -4.31
C TYR A 5 -1.29 6.67 -4.60
N THR A 6 -0.95 7.95 -4.47
CA THR A 6 0.42 8.44 -4.62
C THR A 6 0.58 9.83 -4.01
N LEU A 7 1.81 10.32 -3.90
CA LEU A 7 2.07 11.75 -3.70
C LEU A 7 2.53 12.33 -5.03
N PRO A 8 1.69 13.05 -5.78
CA PRO A 8 2.05 13.53 -7.12
C PRO A 8 3.03 14.73 -7.06
N PRO A 9 3.47 15.29 -8.21
CA PRO A 9 4.15 16.58 -8.24
C PRO A 9 3.35 17.68 -7.50
N SER A 10 4.07 18.66 -6.94
CA SER A 10 3.52 19.60 -5.95
C SER A 10 2.52 20.63 -6.48
N ASP A 11 2.28 20.64 -7.79
CA ASP A 11 1.36 21.52 -8.50
C ASP A 11 0.26 20.74 -9.24
N VAL A 12 0.14 19.44 -8.99
CA VAL A 12 -0.86 18.57 -9.62
C VAL A 12 -1.92 18.19 -8.60
N ASP A 13 -3.18 18.52 -8.89
CA ASP A 13 -4.32 18.02 -8.12
C ASP A 13 -4.46 16.50 -8.30
N TRP A 14 -4.65 15.78 -7.19
CA TRP A 14 -4.85 14.34 -7.21
C TRP A 14 -5.79 13.89 -6.09
N PRO A 15 -6.77 13.00 -6.36
CA PRO A 15 -7.81 12.66 -5.40
C PRO A 15 -7.41 11.61 -4.35
N TYR A 16 -6.41 10.77 -4.62
CA TYR A 16 -6.06 9.64 -3.76
C TYR A 16 -4.58 9.75 -3.33
N ILE A 17 -4.35 10.20 -2.10
CA ILE A 17 -3.02 10.57 -1.64
C ILE A 17 -2.41 9.48 -0.75
N LEU A 18 -1.17 9.12 -1.03
CA LEU A 18 -0.33 8.34 -0.10
C LEU A 18 0.66 9.29 0.58
N ILE A 19 0.74 9.26 1.90
CA ILE A 19 1.80 9.96 2.65
C ILE A 19 2.48 9.02 3.63
N ASN A 20 3.77 9.25 3.90
CA ASN A 20 4.53 8.49 4.88
C ASN A 20 4.47 9.18 6.25
N ALA A 21 4.20 8.44 7.32
CA ALA A 21 4.11 9.02 8.66
C ALA A 21 5.38 9.73 9.15
N ASN A 22 6.55 9.36 8.62
CA ASN A 22 7.83 10.02 8.96
C ASN A 22 8.08 11.30 8.14
N ASN A 23 7.49 11.42 6.95
CA ASN A 23 7.58 12.60 6.10
C ASN A 23 6.24 12.88 5.39
N PRO A 24 5.26 13.48 6.09
CA PRO A 24 3.86 13.50 5.66
C PRO A 24 3.51 14.52 4.56
N ALA A 25 4.50 15.25 4.02
CA ALA A 25 4.32 16.23 2.94
C ALA A 25 3.12 17.19 3.13
N LEU A 26 2.88 17.68 4.35
CA LEU A 26 1.66 18.44 4.71
C LEU A 26 1.44 19.68 3.84
N GLY A 27 2.49 20.31 3.31
CA GLY A 27 2.35 21.45 2.40
C GLY A 27 1.54 21.13 1.14
N TYR A 28 1.68 19.91 0.60
CA TYR A 28 0.84 19.44 -0.52
C TYR A 28 -0.62 19.31 -0.09
N ILE A 29 -0.88 18.68 1.06
CA ILE A 29 -2.24 18.47 1.57
C ILE A 29 -2.99 19.80 1.73
N HIS A 30 -2.35 20.81 2.32
CA HIS A 30 -2.98 22.12 2.51
C HIS A 30 -3.33 22.80 1.18
N ARG A 31 -2.41 22.73 0.22
CA ARG A 31 -2.57 23.35 -1.10
C ARG A 31 -3.69 22.70 -1.90
N HIS A 32 -3.80 21.38 -1.86
CA HIS A 32 -4.69 20.59 -2.72
C HIS A 32 -5.94 20.05 -2.02
N ARG A 33 -6.24 20.52 -0.80
CA ARG A 33 -7.32 20.00 0.07
C ARG A 33 -8.67 19.79 -0.61
N LYS A 34 -9.02 20.64 -1.59
CA LYS A 34 -10.30 20.58 -2.32
C LYS A 34 -10.38 19.43 -3.32
N ALA A 35 -9.24 18.96 -3.83
CA ALA A 35 -9.18 17.87 -4.79
C ALA A 35 -9.09 16.49 -4.12
N ILE A 36 -8.61 16.44 -2.87
CA ILE A 36 -8.35 15.21 -2.12
C ILE A 36 -9.67 14.57 -1.70
N LYS A 37 -9.86 13.30 -2.07
CA LYS A 37 -11.00 12.46 -1.70
C LYS A 37 -10.64 11.39 -0.68
N SER A 38 -9.39 10.91 -0.69
CA SER A 38 -8.91 9.93 0.29
C SER A 38 -7.42 10.06 0.50
N VAL A 39 -6.97 9.79 1.73
CA VAL A 39 -5.56 9.76 2.12
C VAL A 39 -5.26 8.44 2.83
N ILE A 40 -4.16 7.78 2.48
CA ILE A 40 -3.57 6.69 3.26
C ILE A 40 -2.29 7.21 3.93
N VAL A 41 -2.23 7.06 5.26
CA VAL A 41 -1.02 7.27 6.05
C VAL A 41 -0.26 5.95 6.14
N ASP A 42 0.79 5.81 5.34
CA ASP A 42 1.73 4.70 5.38
C ASP A 42 2.46 4.67 6.74
N SER A 43 2.57 3.46 7.30
CA SER A 43 3.22 3.17 8.57
C SER A 43 4.70 3.52 8.55
N GLY A 44 5.34 3.64 7.39
CA GLY A 44 6.75 3.96 7.28
C GLY A 44 7.65 2.74 7.48
N ILE A 45 7.22 1.61 6.93
CA ILE A 45 7.92 0.32 6.93
C ILE A 45 9.34 0.39 6.34
N GLU A 46 9.64 1.41 5.52
CA GLU A 46 10.95 1.62 4.89
C GLU A 46 12.12 1.73 5.87
N ILE A 47 11.87 2.01 7.17
CA ILE A 47 12.92 1.98 8.20
C ILE A 47 13.65 0.63 8.25
N PHE A 48 12.95 -0.47 7.90
CA PHE A 48 13.51 -1.82 7.89
C PHE A 48 14.36 -2.13 6.66
N ARG A 49 14.51 -1.19 5.72
CA ARG A 49 15.55 -1.29 4.68
C ARG A 49 16.95 -1.32 5.31
N ASN A 50 17.13 -0.73 6.49
CA ASN A 50 18.32 -0.96 7.30
C ASN A 50 18.16 -2.27 8.09
N PRO A 51 18.94 -3.32 7.80
CA PRO A 51 18.77 -4.63 8.44
C PRO A 51 19.07 -4.62 9.94
N GLN A 52 19.75 -3.59 10.45
CA GLN A 52 20.03 -3.39 11.87
C GLN A 52 18.81 -2.91 12.67
N VAL A 53 17.80 -2.35 12.00
CA VAL A 53 16.56 -1.94 12.64
C VAL A 53 15.64 -3.15 12.73
N LYS A 54 15.27 -3.55 13.96
CA LYS A 54 14.48 -4.75 14.24
C LYS A 54 13.08 -4.49 14.76
N ASP A 55 12.77 -3.24 15.11
CA ASP A 55 11.46 -2.81 15.58
C ASP A 55 11.23 -1.31 15.26
N TYR A 56 9.97 -0.89 15.29
CA TYR A 56 9.60 0.51 15.21
C TYR A 56 10.11 1.30 16.41
N PRO A 57 10.48 2.58 16.24
CA PRO A 57 10.93 3.40 17.35
C PRO A 57 9.81 3.60 18.38
N LYS A 58 10.21 3.82 19.64
CA LYS A 58 9.24 4.07 20.72
C LYS A 58 8.30 5.23 20.36
N GLY A 59 7.01 4.99 20.50
CA GLY A 59 5.96 5.98 20.23
C GLY A 59 5.60 6.17 18.75
N HIS A 60 6.12 5.34 17.85
CA HIS A 60 5.81 5.40 16.41
C HIS A 60 4.31 5.40 16.11
N ILE A 61 3.54 4.52 16.78
CA ILE A 61 2.08 4.47 16.61
C ILE A 61 1.39 5.79 16.94
N TYR A 62 1.83 6.52 17.97
CA TYR A 62 1.22 7.80 18.32
C TYR A 62 1.48 8.87 17.25
N ARG A 63 2.61 8.79 16.53
CA ARG A 63 2.87 9.66 15.37
C ARG A 63 1.83 9.42 14.28
N ILE A 64 1.56 8.16 13.96
CA ILE A 64 0.57 7.76 12.95
C ILE A 64 -0.83 8.24 13.36
N VAL A 65 -1.25 7.95 14.59
CA VAL A 65 -2.58 8.34 15.12
C VAL A 65 -2.73 9.87 15.16
N LYS A 66 -1.71 10.60 15.62
CA LYS A 66 -1.74 12.07 15.64
C LYS A 66 -1.87 12.65 14.24
N LEU A 67 -1.15 12.09 13.27
CA LEU A 67 -1.24 12.51 11.88
C LEU A 67 -2.61 12.20 11.26
N HIS A 68 -3.14 11.00 11.49
CA HIS A 68 -4.49 10.62 11.07
C HIS A 68 -5.54 11.60 11.60
N ASN A 69 -5.53 11.88 12.91
CA ASN A 69 -6.50 12.79 13.53
C ASN A 69 -6.36 14.22 13.02
N TYR A 70 -5.12 14.66 12.80
CA TYR A 70 -4.86 15.96 12.20
C TYR A 70 -5.44 16.06 10.79
N LEU A 71 -5.20 15.05 9.94
CA LEU A 71 -5.72 15.00 8.59
C LEU A 71 -7.25 14.96 8.55
N ARG A 72 -7.89 14.15 9.40
CA ARG A 72 -9.36 14.12 9.52
C ARG A 72 -9.95 15.49 9.84
N ARG A 73 -9.25 16.31 10.63
CA ARG A 73 -9.71 17.67 10.96
C ARG A 73 -9.59 18.64 9.79
N ILE A 74 -8.53 18.53 8.98
CA ILE A 74 -8.28 19.47 7.87
C ILE A 74 -8.89 19.02 6.54
N LEU A 75 -9.32 17.75 6.46
CA LEU A 75 -9.99 17.13 5.31
C LEU A 75 -11.29 16.44 5.78
N PRO A 76 -12.30 17.19 6.25
CA PRO A 76 -13.51 16.61 6.83
C PRO A 76 -14.32 15.74 5.84
N ASP A 77 -14.22 16.04 4.54
CA ASP A 77 -14.94 15.34 3.47
C ASP A 77 -14.14 14.19 2.83
N ALA A 78 -12.91 13.95 3.28
CA ALA A 78 -12.05 12.91 2.71
C ALA A 78 -12.00 11.65 3.60
N GLU A 79 -11.90 10.49 2.97
CA GLU A 79 -11.61 9.24 3.67
C GLU A 79 -10.12 9.21 4.07
N VAL A 80 -9.83 9.39 5.35
CA VAL A 80 -8.47 9.28 5.89
C VAL A 80 -8.31 7.90 6.52
N TYR A 81 -7.36 7.12 6.02
CA TYR A 81 -6.96 5.82 6.55
C TYR A 81 -5.54 5.88 7.11
N ALA A 82 -5.23 5.02 8.08
CA ALA A 82 -3.87 4.79 8.55
C ALA A 82 -3.51 3.31 8.44
N THR A 83 -2.32 3.00 7.98
CA THR A 83 -1.81 1.62 7.94
C THR A 83 -1.31 1.23 9.32
N VAL A 84 -1.77 0.08 9.83
CA VAL A 84 -1.20 -0.49 11.06
C VAL A 84 0.29 -0.77 10.84
N PRO A 85 1.19 -0.42 11.78
CA PRO A 85 2.60 -0.81 11.70
C PRO A 85 2.79 -2.32 11.57
N ASP A 86 3.30 -2.75 10.42
CA ASP A 86 3.56 -4.15 10.06
C ASP A 86 5.06 -4.44 9.93
N TYR A 87 5.39 -5.72 9.77
CA TYR A 87 6.76 -6.18 9.57
C TYR A 87 6.87 -6.84 8.20
N CYS A 88 7.76 -6.30 7.37
CA CYS A 88 8.03 -6.82 6.04
C CYS A 88 8.93 -8.06 6.09
N ASP A 89 8.88 -8.85 5.03
CA ASP A 89 9.87 -9.90 4.76
C ASP A 89 10.60 -9.68 3.42
N ASP A 90 10.17 -8.69 2.62
CA ASP A 90 10.63 -8.50 1.24
C ASP A 90 11.92 -7.67 1.10
N TYR A 91 12.28 -6.86 2.10
CA TYR A 91 13.58 -6.16 2.09
C TYR A 91 14.77 -7.06 2.44
N HIS A 92 14.64 -7.84 3.50
CA HIS A 92 15.67 -8.74 4.02
C HIS A 92 14.96 -10.00 4.55
N PRO A 93 14.81 -11.06 3.75
CA PRO A 93 14.03 -12.25 4.14
C PRO A 93 14.50 -12.84 5.47
N GLY A 94 13.56 -13.10 6.38
CA GLY A 94 13.82 -13.64 7.71
C GLY A 94 14.38 -12.63 8.73
N ASN A 95 14.77 -11.42 8.31
CA ASN A 95 15.51 -10.48 9.16
C ASN A 95 14.69 -9.94 10.35
N LEU A 96 13.35 -9.94 10.23
CA LEU A 96 12.41 -9.49 11.25
C LEU A 96 11.70 -10.65 11.96
N TRP A 97 12.12 -11.90 11.74
CA TRP A 97 11.60 -13.03 12.48
C TRP A 97 12.24 -13.08 13.87
N LEU A 98 11.46 -13.41 14.89
CA LEU A 98 11.97 -13.67 16.25
C LEU A 98 12.30 -15.15 16.44
N SER A 99 11.55 -16.02 15.77
CA SER A 99 11.81 -17.46 15.68
C SER A 99 11.12 -18.04 14.43
N THR A 100 11.22 -19.35 14.22
CA THR A 100 10.47 -20.08 13.19
C THR A 100 8.96 -20.09 13.43
N GLU A 101 8.53 -19.89 14.67
CA GLU A 101 7.12 -19.84 15.09
C GLU A 101 6.58 -18.41 15.11
N VAL A 102 7.44 -17.43 15.39
CA VAL A 102 7.10 -16.00 15.45
C VAL A 102 7.85 -15.24 14.36
N THR A 103 7.24 -15.20 13.19
CA THR A 103 7.77 -14.56 11.98
C THR A 103 7.27 -13.12 11.85
N ASN A 104 7.55 -12.46 10.72
CA ASN A 104 6.99 -11.14 10.42
C ASN A 104 5.44 -11.15 10.38
N ILE A 105 4.83 -12.29 10.05
CA ILE A 105 3.37 -12.48 10.02
C ILE A 105 2.78 -12.35 11.44
N GLU A 106 3.29 -13.11 12.41
CA GLU A 106 2.81 -13.09 13.80
C GLU A 106 3.02 -11.72 14.44
N ARG A 107 4.19 -11.12 14.22
CA ARG A 107 4.48 -9.78 14.74
C ARG A 107 3.52 -8.73 14.15
N THR A 108 3.19 -8.84 12.86
CA THR A 108 2.20 -7.96 12.21
C THR A 108 0.81 -8.17 12.80
N PHE A 109 0.39 -9.42 12.95
CA PHE A 109 -0.88 -9.77 13.58
C PHE A 109 -1.00 -9.20 15.01
N GLN A 110 0.05 -9.35 15.83
CA GLN A 110 0.10 -8.78 17.18
C GLN A 110 -0.07 -7.27 17.19
N ASN A 111 0.58 -6.56 16.25
CA ASN A 111 0.41 -5.11 16.11
C ASN A 111 -1.01 -4.74 15.67
N VAL A 112 -1.62 -5.50 14.75
CA VAL A 112 -3.01 -5.30 14.34
C VAL A 112 -3.93 -5.38 15.54
N VAL A 113 -3.98 -6.51 16.23
CA VAL A 113 -4.86 -6.69 17.40
C VAL A 113 -4.64 -5.59 18.43
N LYS A 114 -3.38 -5.35 18.81
CA LYS A 114 -3.03 -4.37 19.84
C LYS A 114 -3.45 -2.94 19.49
N TYR A 115 -3.26 -2.52 18.23
CA TYR A 115 -3.47 -1.12 17.85
C TYR A 115 -4.89 -0.84 17.39
N THR A 116 -5.57 -1.82 16.78
CA THR A 116 -6.99 -1.67 16.45
C THR A 116 -7.84 -1.60 17.72
N GLU A 117 -7.56 -2.44 18.72
CA GLU A 117 -8.24 -2.39 20.02
C GLU A 117 -7.97 -1.08 20.76
N LYS A 118 -6.71 -0.61 20.76
CA LYS A 118 -6.31 0.59 21.52
C LYS A 118 -6.82 1.90 20.89
N PHE A 119 -6.99 1.92 19.57
CA PHE A 119 -7.34 3.11 18.80
C PHE A 119 -8.49 2.79 17.83
N ASP A 120 -9.60 2.35 18.40
CA ASP A 120 -10.84 1.96 17.72
C ASP A 120 -11.45 3.06 16.82
N TYR A 121 -11.16 4.33 17.13
CA TYR A 121 -11.62 5.50 16.37
C TYR A 121 -10.80 5.81 15.11
N VAL A 122 -9.71 5.08 14.87
CA VAL A 122 -8.87 5.25 13.68
C VAL A 122 -9.39 4.36 12.55
N ASN A 123 -9.53 4.93 11.36
CA ASN A 123 -9.88 4.15 10.17
C ASN A 123 -8.65 3.35 9.72
N TRP A 124 -8.53 2.12 10.21
CA TRP A 124 -7.36 1.29 9.92
C TRP A 124 -7.42 0.65 8.53
N LEU A 125 -6.27 0.68 7.85
CA LEU A 125 -5.95 -0.19 6.72
C LEU A 125 -5.15 -1.37 7.27
N ILE A 126 -5.72 -2.57 7.18
CA ILE A 126 -5.16 -3.76 7.83
C ILE A 126 -4.14 -4.46 6.91
N PRO A 127 -2.86 -4.51 7.28
CA PRO A 127 -1.83 -5.13 6.46
C PRO A 127 -1.97 -6.65 6.45
N VAL A 128 -1.93 -7.27 5.27
CA VAL A 128 -1.81 -8.71 5.05
C VAL A 128 -0.37 -8.98 4.65
N GLN A 129 0.37 -9.62 5.55
CA GLN A 129 1.77 -9.97 5.36
C GLN A 129 1.95 -11.45 4.98
N GLY A 130 3.10 -11.73 4.39
CA GLY A 130 3.55 -13.05 4.00
C GLY A 130 5.07 -13.13 4.05
N TRP A 131 5.61 -14.32 3.84
CA TRP A 131 7.03 -14.57 3.66
C TRP A 131 7.47 -14.23 2.24
N ASN A 132 8.71 -13.78 2.09
CA ASN A 132 9.25 -13.36 0.80
C ASN A 132 9.07 -14.43 -0.28
N LYS A 133 8.55 -14.02 -1.44
CA LYS A 133 8.33 -14.88 -2.61
C LYS A 133 7.47 -16.13 -2.39
N GLN A 134 6.69 -16.16 -1.30
CA GLN A 134 5.82 -17.29 -0.97
C GLN A 134 4.35 -16.85 -0.93
N PRO A 135 3.65 -16.75 -2.08
CA PRO A 135 2.26 -16.28 -2.14
C PRO A 135 1.31 -16.97 -1.14
N LYS A 136 1.44 -18.29 -0.96
CA LYS A 136 0.59 -19.07 -0.04
C LYS A 136 0.74 -18.68 1.43
N SER A 137 1.86 -18.07 1.82
CA SER A 137 2.10 -17.70 3.22
C SER A 137 1.10 -16.67 3.75
N ILE A 138 0.46 -15.87 2.88
CA ILE A 138 -0.58 -14.92 3.30
C ILE A 138 -1.80 -15.62 3.93
N GLU A 139 -2.06 -16.90 3.59
CA GLU A 139 -3.12 -17.70 4.21
C GLU A 139 -2.94 -17.77 5.73
N ARG A 140 -1.70 -17.81 6.20
CA ARG A 140 -1.39 -17.84 7.63
C ARG A 140 -1.84 -16.55 8.32
N CYS A 141 -1.52 -15.40 7.73
CA CYS A 141 -1.94 -14.09 8.23
C CYS A 141 -3.47 -13.97 8.25
N ILE A 142 -4.13 -14.36 7.16
CA ILE A 142 -5.60 -14.29 7.05
C ILE A 142 -6.29 -15.23 8.05
N LYS A 143 -5.76 -16.45 8.28
CA LYS A 143 -6.28 -17.36 9.31
C LYS A 143 -6.17 -16.78 10.72
N LEU A 144 -5.09 -16.08 11.04
CA LEU A 144 -4.96 -15.36 12.32
C LEU A 144 -6.04 -14.28 12.46
N TYR A 145 -6.26 -13.48 11.40
CA TYR A 145 -7.32 -12.46 11.40
C TYR A 145 -8.72 -13.05 11.50
N GLN A 146 -8.97 -14.20 10.87
CA GLN A 146 -10.25 -14.89 11.00
C GLN A 146 -10.47 -15.37 12.44
N GLY A 147 -9.47 -16.00 13.04
CA GLY A 147 -9.55 -16.52 14.41
C GLY A 147 -9.68 -15.44 15.49
N SER A 148 -9.28 -14.20 15.21
CA SER A 148 -9.37 -13.07 16.15
C SER A 148 -10.54 -12.12 15.90
N GLY A 149 -11.38 -12.37 14.90
CA GLY A 149 -12.52 -11.50 14.55
C GLY A 149 -12.18 -10.26 13.69
N ILE A 150 -10.91 -10.05 13.34
CA ILE A 150 -10.46 -8.88 12.55
C ILE A 150 -11.15 -8.83 11.17
N LEU A 151 -11.39 -9.99 10.54
CA LEU A 151 -12.10 -10.03 9.25
C LEU A 151 -13.57 -9.58 9.34
N SER A 152 -14.19 -9.67 10.52
CA SER A 152 -15.56 -9.22 10.74
C SER A 152 -15.64 -7.73 11.05
N GLU A 153 -14.59 -7.16 11.64
CA GLU A 153 -14.54 -5.77 12.09
C GLU A 153 -14.08 -4.81 10.99
N PHE A 154 -13.15 -5.24 10.13
CA PHE A 154 -12.54 -4.40 9.11
C PHE A 154 -12.89 -4.85 7.71
N ASP A 155 -13.05 -3.86 6.81
CA ASP A 155 -13.41 -4.10 5.41
C ASP A 155 -12.31 -3.74 4.42
N TYR A 156 -11.18 -3.21 4.88
CA TYR A 156 -10.11 -2.74 4.00
C TYR A 156 -8.75 -3.28 4.41
N PHE A 157 -8.18 -4.10 3.54
CA PHE A 157 -6.93 -4.82 3.75
C PHE A 157 -5.90 -4.43 2.71
N ALA A 158 -4.61 -4.46 3.09
CA ALA A 158 -3.51 -4.11 2.21
C ALA A 158 -2.44 -5.20 2.12
N ILE A 159 -2.15 -5.68 0.91
CA ILE A 159 -1.14 -6.72 0.67
C ILE A 159 0.26 -6.08 0.75
N GLY A 160 1.03 -6.45 1.77
CA GLY A 160 2.30 -5.80 2.12
C GLY A 160 3.58 -6.51 1.64
N MET A 161 3.51 -7.78 1.23
CA MET A 161 4.70 -8.56 0.88
C MET A 161 5.28 -8.32 -0.53
N LEU A 162 4.71 -7.36 -1.29
CA LEU A 162 4.96 -7.21 -2.73
C LEU A 162 5.71 -5.92 -3.12
N CYS A 163 6.07 -5.07 -2.16
CA CYS A 163 6.60 -3.73 -2.40
C CYS A 163 7.87 -3.74 -3.26
N VAL A 164 8.78 -4.69 -3.03
CA VAL A 164 10.00 -4.84 -3.85
C VAL A 164 9.97 -6.00 -4.83
N GLU A 165 8.88 -6.77 -4.90
CA GLU A 165 8.79 -7.96 -5.75
C GLU A 165 8.87 -7.61 -7.25
N PRO A 166 9.89 -8.09 -7.99
CA PRO A 166 9.94 -7.89 -9.43
C PRO A 166 9.09 -8.92 -10.21
N GLU A 167 8.86 -10.12 -9.69
CA GLU A 167 8.25 -11.22 -10.42
C GLU A 167 6.74 -11.07 -10.51
N ILE A 168 6.24 -10.83 -11.72
CA ILE A 168 4.82 -10.55 -11.99
C ILE A 168 3.94 -11.74 -11.57
N MET A 169 4.41 -12.98 -11.73
CA MET A 169 3.63 -14.17 -11.38
C MET A 169 3.48 -14.35 -9.86
N ILE A 170 4.47 -13.92 -9.07
CA ILE A 170 4.36 -13.89 -7.61
C ILE A 170 3.32 -12.85 -7.20
N ILE A 171 3.38 -11.65 -7.79
CA ILE A 171 2.38 -10.59 -7.58
C ILE A 171 0.97 -11.11 -7.94
N TYR A 172 0.81 -11.71 -9.11
CA TYR A 172 -0.45 -12.28 -9.57
C TYR A 172 -0.99 -13.34 -8.61
N ALA A 173 -0.19 -14.36 -8.29
CA ALA A 173 -0.59 -15.45 -7.42
C ALA A 173 -1.01 -14.95 -6.03
N THR A 174 -0.28 -13.98 -5.49
CA THR A 174 -0.59 -13.37 -4.18
C THR A 174 -1.90 -12.59 -4.23
N CYS A 175 -2.10 -11.73 -5.23
CA CYS A 175 -3.34 -10.95 -5.37
C CYS A 175 -4.57 -11.83 -5.64
N TRP A 176 -4.42 -12.84 -6.50
CA TRP A 176 -5.47 -13.81 -6.77
C TRP A 176 -5.86 -14.58 -5.50
N LEU A 177 -4.88 -15.06 -4.75
CA LEU A 177 -5.12 -15.80 -3.51
C LEU A 177 -5.78 -14.90 -2.45
N ALA A 178 -5.30 -13.66 -2.30
CA ALA A 178 -5.92 -12.68 -1.40
C ALA A 178 -7.39 -12.43 -1.74
N ARG A 179 -7.72 -12.21 -3.03
CA ARG A 179 -9.12 -12.05 -3.46
C ARG A 179 -9.96 -13.29 -3.21
N LYS A 180 -9.40 -14.49 -3.42
CA LYS A 180 -10.11 -15.74 -3.12
C LYS A 180 -10.44 -15.88 -1.63
N LEU A 181 -9.52 -15.48 -0.75
CA LEU A 181 -9.67 -15.61 0.70
C LEU A 181 -10.48 -14.46 1.33
N LEU A 182 -10.50 -13.30 0.69
CA LEU A 182 -11.17 -12.08 1.15
C LEU A 182 -12.11 -11.55 0.03
N PRO A 183 -13.11 -12.34 -0.40
CA PRO A 183 -13.92 -12.04 -1.58
C PRO A 183 -14.73 -10.75 -1.45
N ASP A 184 -15.22 -10.46 -0.25
CA ASP A 184 -16.11 -9.35 0.12
C ASP A 184 -15.35 -8.11 0.62
N LYS A 185 -14.03 -8.19 0.77
CA LYS A 185 -13.22 -7.10 1.32
C LYS A 185 -12.62 -6.22 0.24
N LYS A 186 -12.35 -4.96 0.59
CA LYS A 186 -11.54 -4.06 -0.24
C LYS A 186 -10.08 -4.45 -0.13
N LEU A 187 -9.39 -4.56 -1.25
CA LEU A 187 -7.97 -4.92 -1.32
C LEU A 187 -7.13 -3.78 -1.90
N HIS A 188 -6.15 -3.33 -1.11
CA HIS A 188 -5.06 -2.46 -1.51
C HIS A 188 -3.80 -3.28 -1.79
N VAL A 189 -2.99 -2.90 -2.77
CA VAL A 189 -1.66 -3.51 -2.99
C VAL A 189 -0.58 -2.46 -2.82
N PHE A 190 0.30 -2.67 -1.85
CA PHE A 190 1.40 -1.75 -1.62
C PHE A 190 2.47 -1.84 -2.71
N GLY A 191 2.92 -0.69 -3.23
CA GLY A 191 4.09 -0.60 -4.12
C GLY A 191 3.99 -1.35 -5.45
N LEU A 192 2.77 -1.53 -5.98
CA LEU A 192 2.48 -2.36 -7.15
C LEU A 192 3.26 -1.87 -8.39
N LYS A 193 3.85 -2.81 -9.13
CA LYS A 193 4.50 -2.51 -10.42
C LYS A 193 3.43 -2.30 -11.48
N LEU A 194 3.52 -1.19 -12.22
CA LEU A 194 2.55 -0.84 -13.27
C LEU A 194 2.36 -1.96 -14.30
N ARG A 195 3.44 -2.69 -14.64
CA ARG A 195 3.39 -3.86 -15.53
C ARG A 195 2.54 -5.04 -15.00
N ALA A 196 2.46 -5.20 -13.68
CA ALA A 196 1.67 -6.25 -13.06
C ALA A 196 0.18 -5.88 -12.97
N LEU A 197 -0.16 -4.58 -12.95
CA LEU A 197 -1.53 -4.09 -12.85
C LEU A 197 -2.45 -4.70 -13.91
N ARG A 198 -1.98 -4.89 -15.15
CA ARG A 198 -2.78 -5.51 -16.22
C ARG A 198 -3.37 -6.87 -15.82
N LEU A 199 -2.64 -7.65 -15.02
CA LEU A 199 -3.05 -8.99 -14.61
C LEU A 199 -3.88 -8.99 -13.33
N VAL A 200 -3.60 -8.05 -12.41
CA VAL A 200 -4.20 -8.07 -11.06
C VAL A 200 -5.34 -7.09 -10.86
N LYS A 201 -5.59 -6.19 -11.82
CA LYS A 201 -6.63 -5.15 -11.69
C LYS A 201 -8.04 -5.72 -11.44
N GLY A 202 -8.32 -6.95 -11.86
CA GLY A 202 -9.59 -7.62 -11.56
C GLY A 202 -9.71 -8.16 -10.12
N PHE A 203 -8.63 -8.12 -9.33
CA PHE A 203 -8.59 -8.68 -7.97
C PHE A 203 -8.50 -7.60 -6.89
N ILE A 204 -8.23 -6.36 -7.25
CA ILE A 204 -7.86 -5.30 -6.30
C ILE A 204 -8.76 -4.07 -6.47
N ASP A 205 -8.95 -3.33 -5.39
CA ASP A 205 -9.78 -2.11 -5.36
C ASP A 205 -8.92 -0.85 -5.40
N SER A 206 -7.65 -0.98 -4.99
CA SER A 206 -6.68 0.11 -5.02
C SER A 206 -5.25 -0.40 -4.98
N PHE A 207 -4.32 0.50 -5.25
CA PHE A 207 -2.89 0.27 -5.09
C PHE A 207 -2.18 1.60 -4.96
N ASP A 208 -0.92 1.56 -4.52
CA ASP A 208 -0.05 2.72 -4.57
C ASP A 208 1.22 2.47 -5.38
N SER A 209 1.84 3.58 -5.80
CA SER A 209 3.17 3.57 -6.39
C SER A 209 3.76 4.97 -6.40
N THR A 210 5.05 5.07 -6.07
CA THR A 210 5.88 6.27 -6.29
C THR A 210 6.88 6.07 -7.43
N ALA A 211 6.74 4.96 -8.18
CA ALA A 211 7.63 4.60 -9.28
C ALA A 211 7.52 5.53 -10.50
N TRP A 212 6.53 6.43 -10.53
CA TRP A 212 6.40 7.48 -11.56
C TRP A 212 7.57 8.47 -11.56
N THR A 213 8.45 8.44 -10.55
CA THR A 213 9.72 9.17 -10.56
C THR A 213 10.78 8.55 -11.48
N ARG A 214 10.52 7.36 -12.04
CA ARG A 214 11.36 6.63 -13.01
C ARG A 214 10.68 6.59 -14.39
N PRO A 215 11.44 6.44 -15.48
CA PRO A 215 10.88 6.50 -16.83
C PRO A 215 9.99 5.27 -17.08
N VAL A 216 8.78 5.51 -17.59
CA VAL A 216 7.83 4.44 -17.97
C VAL A 216 8.02 3.98 -19.43
N ASN A 217 8.80 4.72 -20.22
CA ASN A 217 9.16 4.39 -21.59
C ASN A 217 10.52 5.04 -21.95
N SER A 218 11.12 4.59 -23.05
CA SER A 218 12.44 5.03 -23.51
C SER A 218 12.51 6.52 -23.89
N LYS A 219 11.38 7.17 -24.23
CA LYS A 219 11.35 8.60 -24.59
C LYS A 219 11.63 9.52 -23.40
N LEU A 220 11.52 9.00 -22.17
CA LEU A 220 11.79 9.73 -20.94
C LEU A 220 13.24 9.58 -20.45
N GLY A 221 14.07 8.81 -21.16
CA GLY A 221 15.44 8.51 -20.77
C GLY A 221 15.58 7.25 -19.93
N ASN A 222 16.74 7.09 -19.29
CA ASN A 222 17.09 5.94 -18.43
C ASN A 222 17.51 6.34 -17.01
N TRP A 223 17.14 7.55 -16.56
CA TRP A 223 17.41 8.09 -15.23
C TRP A 223 16.13 8.46 -14.48
N SER A 224 16.21 8.52 -13.14
CA SER A 224 15.13 9.06 -12.30
C SER A 224 15.06 10.58 -12.38
N CYS A 225 13.86 11.14 -12.19
CA CYS A 225 13.60 12.60 -12.21
C CYS A 225 14.62 13.39 -11.38
N LYS A 226 15.16 14.47 -11.96
CA LYS A 226 16.16 15.36 -11.37
C LYS A 226 15.59 16.70 -10.90
N ASN A 227 14.48 17.13 -11.50
CA ASN A 227 13.86 18.42 -11.19
C ASN A 227 12.33 18.35 -11.28
N SER A 228 11.66 19.45 -10.92
CA SER A 228 10.20 19.56 -10.89
C SER A 228 9.55 19.37 -12.26
N GLU A 229 10.18 19.85 -13.34
CA GLU A 229 9.63 19.70 -14.70
C GLU A 229 9.69 18.24 -15.17
N GLU A 230 10.77 17.52 -14.88
CA GLU A 230 10.85 16.09 -15.13
C GLU A 230 9.82 15.31 -14.32
N ARG A 231 9.61 15.66 -13.04
CA ARG A 231 8.57 15.04 -12.20
C ARG A 231 7.19 15.16 -12.84
N LYS A 232 6.82 16.35 -13.33
CA LYS A 232 5.54 16.56 -14.03
C LYS A 232 5.45 15.74 -15.31
N ARG A 233 6.50 15.76 -16.13
CA ARG A 233 6.55 15.04 -17.40
C ARG A 233 6.43 13.52 -17.19
N PHE A 234 7.19 12.97 -16.25
CA PHE A 234 7.18 11.54 -15.95
C PHE A 234 5.85 11.14 -15.33
N PHE A 235 5.31 11.95 -14.41
CA PHE A 235 3.99 11.71 -13.82
C PHE A 235 2.90 11.65 -14.89
N LYS A 236 2.83 12.64 -15.80
CA LYS A 236 1.85 12.65 -16.91
C LYS A 236 1.97 11.40 -17.79
N ALA A 237 3.19 11.01 -18.16
CA ALA A 237 3.40 9.81 -18.97
C ALA A 237 3.01 8.52 -18.21
N TRP A 238 3.26 8.48 -16.91
CA TRP A 238 2.90 7.35 -16.06
C TRP A 238 1.37 7.25 -15.91
N ILE A 239 0.66 8.36 -15.72
CA ILE A 239 -0.81 8.40 -15.70
C ILE A 239 -1.38 7.97 -17.05
N SER A 240 -0.86 8.46 -18.17
CA SER A 240 -1.31 8.03 -19.50
C SER A 240 -1.16 6.51 -19.68
N ARG A 241 -0.05 5.93 -19.20
CA ARG A 241 0.16 4.47 -19.25
C ARG A 241 -0.78 3.73 -18.30
N LEU A 242 -1.06 4.29 -17.12
CA LEU A 242 -2.03 3.76 -16.19
C LEU A 242 -3.42 3.70 -16.84
N ASP A 243 -3.88 4.81 -17.43
CA ASP A 243 -5.19 4.90 -18.07
C ASP A 243 -5.33 3.91 -19.23
N GLU A 244 -4.27 3.75 -20.03
CA GLU A 244 -4.21 2.73 -21.08
C GLU A 244 -4.43 1.33 -20.49
N ILE A 245 -3.71 0.96 -19.43
CA ILE A 245 -3.84 -0.36 -18.77
C ILE A 245 -5.23 -0.54 -18.19
N LEU A 246 -5.80 0.50 -17.57
CA LEU A 246 -7.14 0.43 -16.98
C LEU A 246 -8.23 0.26 -18.05
N SER A 247 -8.08 0.90 -19.22
CA SER A 247 -9.01 0.80 -20.36
C SER A 247 -9.01 -0.54 -21.08
N GLN A 248 -7.92 -1.32 -20.98
CA GLN A 248 -7.84 -2.66 -21.58
C GLN A 248 -8.87 -3.61 -20.93
N LYS A 249 -9.33 -4.64 -21.64
CA LYS A 249 -10.12 -5.70 -20.97
C LYS A 249 -9.26 -6.52 -20.02
N THR A 250 -9.84 -6.99 -18.93
CA THR A 250 -9.23 -8.01 -18.08
C THR A 250 -9.14 -9.35 -18.82
N LEU A 251 -8.25 -10.23 -18.38
CA LEU A 251 -8.17 -11.59 -18.94
C LEU A 251 -9.50 -12.35 -18.77
N LEU A 252 -10.21 -12.13 -17.66
CA LEU A 252 -11.53 -12.72 -17.40
C LEU A 252 -12.57 -12.24 -18.42
N GLU A 253 -12.60 -10.95 -18.73
CA GLU A 253 -13.49 -10.37 -19.75
C GLU A 253 -13.10 -10.74 -21.19
N ALA A 254 -11.85 -11.12 -21.41
CA ALA A 254 -11.36 -11.53 -22.73
C ALA A 254 -11.69 -13.00 -23.06
N VAL A 255 -11.80 -13.86 -22.04
CA VAL A 255 -12.08 -15.29 -22.17
C VAL A 255 -13.60 -15.61 -22.16
N GLN A 256 -14.44 -14.67 -21.72
CA GLN A 256 -15.91 -14.80 -21.77
C GLN A 256 -16.54 -14.42 -23.14
N LYS A 257 -15.76 -14.45 -24.22
CA LYS A 257 -16.21 -14.26 -25.61
C LYS A 257 -15.90 -15.50 -26.43
#